data_AF-A0A7W0Z163-F1
#
_entry.id   AF-A0A7W0Z163-F1
#
_cell.length_a   1.000
_cell.length_b   1.000
_cell.length_c   1.000
_cell.angle_alpha   90.00
_cell.angle_beta   90.00
_cell.angle_gamma   90.00
#
_symmetry.space_group_name_H-M   'P 1'
#
loop_
_entity.id
_entity.type
_entity.pdbx_description
1 polymer ?
#
loop_
_entity_poly.entity_id
_entity_poly.type
_entity_poly.pdbx_seq_one_letter_code
_entity_poly.pdbx_strand_id
1 'polypeptide(L)'
;MTDPFASLPPEWPEPLLPRIHEAQARSGRKLVALDDDPTGVQTVSDTPVLARWEVADLAAELRDPRPLCFVLTNSRSLPEAEAAALNREVAANLLAASEQTGVGTTVLSRSDSTLRGHFPAETDALAETLGGVDALLLVPAFVEGGRLTAGDIHWVRDGERNEWLPAAESEFARDASFGYRASNLREWVAERTGGRVPASKVASLGLELIRREGPDEVARVLRACADGQVVVVNAVADRDLETVALGALMAEAAGTRLLARTAASFVRILAGQEARPLLSRDDLLGPAAPAPLPGIVAVGSHVGRTGQQLAALLAAPGVVAVELSV
;
A
#
# COMPACT_ATOMS: atom_id res chain seq x y z
N MET A 1 18.10 -15.28 17.08
CA MET A 1 17.45 -13.99 17.40
C MET A 1 16.14 -14.28 18.10
N THR A 2 15.76 -13.49 19.09
CA THR A 2 14.42 -13.53 19.69
C THR A 2 13.42 -13.20 18.59
N ASP A 3 12.34 -13.99 18.46
CA ASP A 3 11.24 -13.67 17.55
C ASP A 3 10.70 -12.26 17.89
N PRO A 4 10.77 -11.28 16.97
CA PRO A 4 10.36 -9.90 17.26
C PRO A 4 8.86 -9.78 17.58
N PHE A 5 8.09 -10.85 17.40
CA PHE A 5 6.64 -10.89 17.61
C PHE A 5 6.22 -11.70 18.86
N ALA A 6 7.17 -12.26 19.61
CA ALA A 6 6.88 -13.23 20.68
C ALA A 6 6.12 -12.67 21.90
N SER A 7 6.07 -11.35 22.08
CA SER A 7 5.51 -10.72 23.29
C SER A 7 4.43 -9.67 22.97
N LEU A 8 3.71 -9.86 21.87
CA LEU A 8 2.65 -8.96 21.47
C LEU A 8 1.35 -9.22 22.26
N PRO A 9 0.55 -8.19 22.55
CA PRO A 9 -0.81 -8.38 23.03
C PRO A 9 -1.63 -9.21 22.04
N PRO A 10 -2.70 -9.89 22.49
CA PRO A 10 -3.60 -10.61 21.58
C PRO A 10 -4.21 -9.63 20.57
N GLU A 11 -4.49 -10.10 19.36
CA GLU A 11 -5.19 -9.29 18.35
C GLU A 11 -6.55 -8.79 18.87
N TRP A 12 -7.05 -7.69 18.30
CA TRP A 12 -8.37 -7.17 18.65
C TRP A 12 -9.43 -8.28 18.52
N PRO A 13 -10.25 -8.53 19.55
CA PRO A 13 -11.01 -9.77 19.66
C PRO A 13 -12.18 -9.87 18.67
N GLU A 14 -12.63 -8.76 18.09
CA GLU A 14 -13.81 -8.71 17.23
C GLU A 14 -13.45 -8.60 15.74
N PRO A 15 -14.23 -9.25 14.84
CA PRO A 15 -14.15 -8.96 13.42
C PRO A 15 -14.58 -7.51 13.12
N LEU A 16 -13.75 -6.75 12.43
CA LEU A 16 -13.94 -5.32 12.16
C LEU A 16 -14.28 -5.04 10.69
N LEU A 17 -13.95 -5.94 9.76
CA LEU A 17 -14.23 -5.78 8.34
C LEU A 17 -15.69 -5.42 8.01
N PRO A 18 -16.73 -6.00 8.65
CA PRO A 18 -18.12 -5.56 8.43
C PRO A 18 -18.33 -4.09 8.80
N ARG A 19 -17.76 -3.64 9.93
CA ARG A 19 -17.83 -2.24 10.38
C ARG A 19 -17.06 -1.30 9.45
N ILE A 20 -15.94 -1.76 8.88
CA ILE A 20 -15.15 -1.02 7.89
C ILE A 20 -15.95 -0.85 6.61
N HIS A 21 -16.57 -1.92 6.10
CA HIS A 21 -17.46 -1.86 4.95
C HIS A 21 -18.59 -0.85 5.20
N GLU A 22 -19.29 -0.94 6.33
CA GLU A 22 -20.37 0.01 6.68
C GLU A 22 -19.88 1.45 6.80
N ALA A 23 -18.68 1.68 7.37
CA ALA A 23 -18.10 3.02 7.47
C ALA A 23 -17.70 3.58 6.09
N GLN A 24 -17.09 2.76 5.23
CA GLN A 24 -16.74 3.13 3.87
C GLN A 24 -18.00 3.45 3.05
N ALA A 25 -19.02 2.60 3.10
CA ALA A 25 -20.28 2.82 2.39
C ALA A 25 -20.99 4.11 2.87
N ARG A 26 -21.00 4.37 4.19
CA ARG A 26 -21.58 5.61 4.76
C ARG A 26 -20.81 6.87 4.38
N SER A 27 -19.51 6.77 4.12
CA SER A 27 -18.72 7.93 3.70
C SER A 27 -19.19 8.52 2.37
N GLY A 28 -19.76 7.68 1.49
CA GLY A 28 -20.12 8.06 0.13
C GLY A 28 -18.91 8.43 -0.74
N ARG A 29 -17.69 8.09 -0.31
CA ARG A 29 -16.45 8.41 -1.01
C ARG A 29 -15.92 7.20 -1.75
N LYS A 30 -15.36 7.41 -2.94
CA LYS A 30 -14.59 6.38 -3.65
C LYS A 30 -13.14 6.37 -3.18
N LEU A 31 -12.60 5.20 -2.90
CA LEU A 31 -11.17 5.00 -2.67
C LEU A 31 -10.45 4.99 -4.02
N VAL A 32 -9.43 5.82 -4.16
CA VAL A 32 -8.61 5.91 -5.38
C VAL A 32 -7.16 5.65 -5.01
N ALA A 33 -6.65 4.46 -5.36
CA ALA A 33 -5.27 4.07 -5.11
C ALA A 33 -4.39 4.42 -6.30
N LEU A 34 -3.43 5.31 -6.11
CA LEU A 34 -2.42 5.69 -7.10
C LEU A 34 -1.26 4.71 -6.96
N ASP A 35 -1.08 3.84 -7.96
CA ASP A 35 -0.12 2.74 -7.94
C ASP A 35 1.16 3.12 -8.67
N ASP A 36 2.26 3.24 -7.91
CA ASP A 36 3.56 3.65 -8.44
C ASP A 36 4.24 2.56 -9.31
N ASP A 37 3.67 1.35 -9.37
CA ASP A 37 4.15 0.18 -10.12
C ASP A 37 2.97 -0.77 -10.43
N PRO A 38 2.87 -1.39 -11.63
CA PRO A 38 1.77 -2.30 -12.02
C PRO A 38 1.52 -3.54 -11.14
N THR A 39 2.37 -3.80 -10.15
CA THR A 39 2.23 -4.96 -9.24
C THR A 39 1.30 -4.75 -8.05
N GLY A 40 0.70 -3.56 -7.86
CA GLY A 40 0.01 -3.25 -6.62
C GLY A 40 -1.38 -3.87 -6.41
N VAL A 41 -1.99 -4.48 -7.43
CA VAL A 41 -3.35 -5.05 -7.32
C VAL A 41 -3.41 -6.45 -6.68
N GLN A 42 -2.33 -6.89 -6.03
CA GLN A 42 -2.12 -8.26 -5.53
C GLN A 42 -3.13 -8.79 -4.50
N THR A 43 -3.77 -7.92 -3.72
CA THR A 43 -4.65 -8.31 -2.62
C THR A 43 -6.11 -8.06 -2.91
N VAL A 44 -6.44 -7.32 -3.96
CA VAL A 44 -7.82 -6.90 -4.24
C VAL A 44 -8.48 -7.80 -5.28
N SER A 45 -9.80 -7.74 -5.33
CA SER A 45 -10.64 -8.48 -6.27
C SER A 45 -11.68 -7.57 -6.90
N ASP A 46 -12.11 -7.89 -8.12
CA ASP A 46 -13.21 -7.21 -8.82
C ASP A 46 -13.04 -5.67 -8.91
N THR A 47 -11.79 -5.20 -8.94
CA THR A 47 -11.43 -3.78 -8.80
C THR A 47 -10.92 -3.19 -10.13
N PRO A 48 -11.47 -2.05 -10.60
CA PRO A 48 -10.98 -1.34 -11.78
C PRO A 48 -9.53 -0.90 -11.67
N VAL A 49 -8.80 -1.00 -12.78
CA VAL A 49 -7.44 -0.47 -12.94
C VAL A 49 -7.43 0.44 -14.16
N LEU A 50 -7.23 1.73 -13.91
CA LEU A 50 -7.18 2.77 -14.93
C LEU A 50 -5.73 3.01 -15.34
N ALA A 51 -5.45 2.89 -16.63
CA ALA A 51 -4.17 3.29 -17.23
C ALA A 51 -4.19 4.74 -17.79
N ARG A 52 -5.30 5.46 -17.57
CA ARG A 52 -5.54 6.84 -17.98
C ARG A 52 -6.27 7.57 -16.86
N TRP A 53 -6.04 8.86 -16.74
CA TRP A 53 -6.59 9.70 -15.69
C TRP A 53 -7.06 11.05 -16.23
N GLU A 54 -7.57 11.06 -17.47
CA GLU A 54 -8.31 12.22 -17.96
C GLU A 54 -9.56 12.42 -17.10
N VAL A 55 -10.00 13.68 -16.93
CA VAL A 55 -11.16 14.01 -16.09
C VAL A 55 -12.41 13.21 -16.48
N ALA A 56 -12.60 12.94 -17.78
CA ALA A 56 -13.73 12.14 -18.27
C ALA A 56 -13.65 10.67 -17.83
N ASP A 57 -12.46 10.05 -17.89
CA ASP A 57 -12.23 8.67 -17.45
C ASP A 57 -12.47 8.55 -15.94
N LEU A 58 -11.91 9.49 -15.17
CA LEU A 58 -12.09 9.53 -13.72
C LEU A 58 -13.56 9.78 -13.34
N ALA A 59 -14.25 10.68 -14.02
CA ALA A 59 -15.67 10.95 -13.76
C ALA A 59 -16.55 9.73 -14.12
N ALA A 60 -16.20 8.96 -15.15
CA ALA A 60 -16.87 7.71 -15.45
C ALA A 60 -16.65 6.69 -14.33
N GLU A 61 -15.40 6.52 -13.87
CA GLU A 61 -15.06 5.62 -12.77
C GLU A 61 -15.71 6.04 -11.46
N LEU A 62 -15.78 7.33 -11.12
CA LEU A 62 -16.43 7.81 -9.89
C LEU A 62 -17.93 7.48 -9.82
N ARG A 63 -18.59 7.24 -10.95
CA ARG A 63 -19.99 6.80 -11.00
C ARG A 63 -20.14 5.28 -10.85
N ASP A 64 -19.05 4.52 -11.01
CA ASP A 64 -19.07 3.08 -10.79
C ASP A 64 -19.31 2.80 -9.29
N PRO A 65 -20.22 1.88 -8.93
CA PRO A 65 -20.60 1.64 -7.54
C PRO A 65 -19.53 0.93 -6.71
N ARG A 66 -18.47 0.38 -7.34
CA ARG A 66 -17.40 -0.30 -6.60
C ARG A 66 -16.63 0.70 -5.74
N PRO A 67 -16.26 0.32 -4.50
CA PRO A 67 -15.73 1.25 -3.52
C PRO A 67 -14.29 1.70 -3.81
N LEU A 68 -13.58 0.96 -4.66
CA LEU A 68 -12.15 1.13 -4.93
C LEU A 68 -11.89 1.11 -6.43
N CYS A 69 -10.99 1.98 -6.88
CA CYS A 69 -10.30 1.85 -8.16
C CYS A 69 -8.80 2.14 -7.99
N PHE A 70 -8.00 1.61 -8.93
CA PHE A 70 -6.58 1.93 -9.05
C PHE A 70 -6.36 2.86 -10.23
N VAL A 71 -5.44 3.81 -10.07
CA VAL A 71 -4.83 4.57 -11.17
C VAL A 71 -3.38 4.13 -11.26
N LEU A 72 -3.02 3.46 -12.35
CA LEU A 72 -1.66 2.99 -12.59
C LEU A 72 -0.81 4.16 -13.07
N THR A 73 -0.04 4.77 -12.16
CA THR A 73 0.86 5.89 -12.49
C THR A 73 2.20 5.40 -13.02
N ASN A 74 2.64 4.21 -12.58
CA ASN A 74 3.98 3.66 -12.87
C ASN A 74 5.11 4.68 -12.56
N SER A 75 4.87 5.55 -11.58
CA SER A 75 5.71 6.70 -11.27
C SER A 75 7.07 6.32 -10.71
N ARG A 76 7.25 5.09 -10.20
CA ARG A 76 8.56 4.60 -9.72
C ARG A 76 9.61 4.50 -10.83
N SER A 77 9.17 4.41 -12.08
CA SER A 77 10.06 4.40 -13.25
C SER A 77 10.51 5.79 -13.72
N LEU A 78 9.93 6.85 -13.13
CA LEU A 78 10.18 8.23 -13.54
C LEU A 78 11.24 8.89 -12.66
N PRO A 79 11.87 9.99 -13.13
CA PRO A 79 12.59 10.90 -12.26
C PRO A 79 11.66 11.50 -11.19
N GLU A 80 12.21 11.80 -10.01
CA GLU A 80 11.42 12.27 -8.86
C GLU A 80 10.55 13.50 -9.17
N ALA A 81 11.07 14.46 -9.93
CA ALA A 81 10.32 15.66 -10.32
C ALA A 81 9.13 15.34 -11.23
N GLU A 82 9.28 14.37 -12.13
CA GLU A 82 8.23 13.90 -13.03
C GLU A 82 7.18 13.08 -12.26
N ALA A 83 7.62 12.21 -11.34
CA ALA A 83 6.72 11.48 -10.44
C ALA A 83 5.85 12.44 -9.60
N ALA A 84 6.45 13.51 -9.05
CA ALA A 84 5.72 14.54 -8.33
C ALA A 84 4.74 15.31 -9.24
N ALA A 85 5.17 15.71 -10.44
CA ALA A 85 4.31 16.40 -11.42
C ALA A 85 3.09 15.54 -11.81
N LEU A 86 3.31 14.26 -12.08
CA LEU A 86 2.28 13.29 -12.40
C LEU A 86 1.26 13.14 -11.27
N ASN A 87 1.71 13.06 -10.01
CA ASN A 87 0.82 12.97 -8.86
C ASN A 87 -0.03 14.24 -8.68
N ARG A 88 0.52 15.45 -8.96
CA ARG A 88 -0.28 16.69 -8.99
C ARG A 88 -1.32 16.66 -10.09
N GLU A 89 -0.96 16.19 -11.28
CA GLU A 89 -1.88 16.08 -12.42
C GLU A 89 -3.06 15.14 -12.09
N VAL A 90 -2.77 13.93 -11.60
CA VAL A 90 -3.79 12.95 -11.22
C VAL A 90 -4.70 13.52 -10.12
N ALA A 91 -4.13 14.16 -9.08
CA ALA A 91 -4.91 14.78 -8.01
C ALA A 91 -5.80 15.93 -8.51
N ALA A 92 -5.28 16.81 -9.38
CA ALA A 92 -6.06 17.89 -9.96
C ALA A 92 -7.22 17.37 -10.82
N ASN A 93 -6.97 16.34 -11.64
CA ASN A 93 -8.02 15.72 -12.45
C ASN A 93 -9.06 14.99 -11.59
N LEU A 94 -8.65 14.35 -10.49
CA LEU A 94 -9.56 13.74 -9.52
C LEU A 94 -10.45 14.77 -8.84
N LEU A 95 -9.92 15.92 -8.43
CA LEU A 95 -10.71 17.01 -7.87
C LEU A 95 -11.75 17.51 -8.88
N ALA A 96 -11.35 17.75 -10.13
CA ALA A 96 -12.26 18.16 -11.19
C ALA A 96 -13.35 17.10 -11.48
N ALA A 97 -13.00 15.81 -11.48
CA ALA A 97 -13.95 14.72 -11.68
C ALA A 97 -14.92 14.58 -10.47
N SER A 98 -14.42 14.78 -9.25
CA SER A 98 -15.20 14.78 -8.02
C SER A 98 -16.22 15.92 -8.02
N GLU A 99 -15.82 17.14 -8.41
CA GLU A 99 -16.74 18.28 -8.57
C GLU A 99 -17.82 18.01 -9.63
N GLN A 100 -17.47 17.40 -10.77
CA GLN A 100 -18.42 17.09 -11.84
C GLN A 100 -19.45 16.01 -11.45
N THR A 101 -19.06 15.05 -10.61
CA THR A 101 -19.90 13.89 -10.25
C THR A 101 -20.61 14.06 -8.91
N GLY A 102 -20.14 14.97 -8.06
CA GLY A 102 -20.58 15.11 -6.67
C GLY A 102 -20.10 13.97 -5.75
N VAL A 103 -19.21 13.09 -6.24
CA VAL A 103 -18.68 11.95 -5.48
C VAL A 103 -17.32 12.30 -4.91
N GLY A 104 -17.18 12.27 -3.58
CA GLY A 104 -15.91 12.54 -2.91
C GLY A 104 -14.89 11.41 -3.09
N THR A 105 -13.61 11.69 -2.90
CA THR A 105 -12.53 10.71 -3.07
C THR A 105 -11.60 10.62 -1.88
N THR A 106 -11.28 9.42 -1.42
CA THR A 106 -10.15 9.21 -0.50
C THR A 106 -8.97 8.66 -1.31
N VAL A 107 -7.91 9.46 -1.41
CA VAL A 107 -6.72 9.16 -2.22
C VAL A 107 -5.72 8.37 -1.39
N LEU A 108 -5.22 7.28 -1.95
CA LEU A 108 -4.18 6.44 -1.35
C LEU A 108 -2.94 6.48 -2.26
N SER A 109 -1.79 6.83 -1.70
CA SER A 109 -0.50 6.70 -2.37
C SER A 109 -0.01 5.26 -2.16
N ARG A 110 -0.27 4.38 -3.13
CA ARG A 110 0.12 2.97 -3.03
C ARG A 110 1.57 2.80 -3.50
N SER A 111 2.35 2.07 -2.71
CA SER A 111 3.81 1.95 -2.84
C SER A 111 4.31 0.52 -2.69
N ASP A 112 5.59 0.34 -2.96
CA ASP A 112 6.34 -0.84 -2.54
C ASP A 112 6.31 -1.06 -1.01
N SER A 113 5.97 -2.29 -0.61
CA SER A 113 6.03 -2.73 0.79
C SER A 113 7.45 -2.68 1.35
N THR A 114 8.49 -2.77 0.51
CA THR A 114 9.89 -2.71 0.95
C THR A 114 10.48 -1.29 0.94
N LEU A 115 9.60 -0.28 1.03
CA LEU A 115 9.93 1.14 1.24
C LEU A 115 10.59 1.86 0.04
N ARG A 116 10.60 1.25 -1.15
CA ARG A 116 11.08 1.93 -2.36
C ARG A 116 9.99 2.82 -2.97
N GLY A 117 10.41 3.89 -3.65
CA GLY A 117 9.53 4.86 -4.28
C GLY A 117 9.89 6.30 -3.92
N HIS A 118 9.20 7.25 -4.56
CA HIS A 118 9.49 8.69 -4.45
C HIS A 118 8.84 9.31 -3.21
N PHE A 119 9.05 8.72 -2.04
CA PHE A 119 8.72 9.37 -0.77
C PHE A 119 9.84 10.34 -0.36
N PRO A 120 9.51 11.59 0.05
CA PRO A 120 8.16 12.13 0.23
C PRO A 120 7.57 12.87 -0.98
N ALA A 121 8.29 12.98 -2.10
CA ALA A 121 7.89 13.81 -3.24
C ALA A 121 6.46 13.52 -3.77
N GLU A 122 6.06 12.25 -3.87
CA GLU A 122 4.70 11.87 -4.29
C GLU A 122 3.65 12.29 -3.26
N THR A 123 3.90 12.03 -1.98
CA THR A 123 2.96 12.35 -0.91
C THR A 123 2.83 13.85 -0.68
N ASP A 124 3.93 14.61 -0.82
CA ASP A 124 3.92 16.06 -0.71
C ASP A 124 3.13 16.68 -1.87
N ALA A 125 3.33 16.21 -3.10
CA ALA A 125 2.59 16.66 -4.29
C ALA A 125 1.08 16.41 -4.16
N LEU A 126 0.70 15.23 -3.65
CA LEU A 126 -0.70 14.89 -3.39
C LEU A 126 -1.28 15.78 -2.29
N ALA A 127 -0.60 15.89 -1.15
CA ALA A 127 -1.08 16.69 -0.03
C ALA A 127 -1.26 18.16 -0.42
N GLU A 128 -0.29 18.76 -1.14
CA GLU A 128 -0.37 20.13 -1.64
C GLU A 128 -1.60 20.33 -2.55
N THR A 129 -1.78 19.44 -3.52
CA THR A 129 -2.85 19.57 -4.53
C THR A 129 -4.24 19.34 -3.92
N LEU A 130 -4.36 18.45 -2.93
CA LEU A 130 -5.62 18.15 -2.23
C LEU A 130 -6.01 19.21 -1.17
N GLY A 131 -5.25 20.30 -1.04
CA GLY A 131 -5.53 21.38 -0.09
C GLY A 131 -4.97 21.15 1.32
N GLY A 132 -3.97 20.28 1.45
CA GLY A 132 -3.32 19.88 2.70
C GLY A 132 -4.02 18.71 3.38
N VAL A 133 -3.27 18.02 4.25
CA VAL A 133 -3.76 16.92 5.09
C VAL A 133 -3.31 17.13 6.53
N ASP A 134 -4.06 16.56 7.47
CA ASP A 134 -3.77 16.68 8.90
C ASP A 134 -2.81 15.56 9.34
N ALA A 135 -2.94 14.36 8.76
CA ALA A 135 -2.00 13.25 8.97
C ALA A 135 -1.67 12.49 7.68
N LEU A 136 -0.41 12.06 7.58
CA LEU A 136 0.09 11.13 6.56
C LEU A 136 0.38 9.77 7.22
N LEU A 137 -0.50 8.80 7.01
CA LEU A 137 -0.30 7.43 7.47
C LEU A 137 0.80 6.75 6.62
N LEU A 138 1.84 6.22 7.26
CA LEU A 138 2.85 5.37 6.63
C LEU A 138 2.58 3.90 7.01
N VAL A 139 2.03 3.14 6.06
CA VAL A 139 1.52 1.78 6.28
C VAL A 139 2.16 0.79 5.28
N PRO A 140 3.47 0.48 5.42
CA PRO A 140 4.17 -0.40 4.47
C PRO A 140 3.87 -1.88 4.69
N ALA A 141 3.10 -2.23 5.73
CA ALA A 141 2.75 -3.62 6.03
C ALA A 141 2.01 -4.27 4.84
N PHE A 142 2.55 -5.40 4.40
CA PHE A 142 1.97 -6.30 3.43
C PHE A 142 2.00 -7.71 4.03
N VAL A 143 0.93 -8.05 4.76
CA VAL A 143 0.84 -9.25 5.60
C VAL A 143 1.00 -10.51 4.76
N GLU A 144 0.29 -10.59 3.64
CA GLU A 144 0.33 -11.71 2.70
C GLU A 144 1.73 -11.85 2.05
N GLY A 145 2.44 -10.73 1.91
CA GLY A 145 3.80 -10.69 1.40
C GLY A 145 4.88 -10.93 2.46
N GLY A 146 4.53 -11.09 3.75
CA GLY A 146 5.52 -11.20 4.83
C GLY A 146 6.33 -9.92 5.04
N ARG A 147 5.70 -8.75 4.92
CA ARG A 147 6.27 -7.46 5.30
C ARG A 147 5.47 -6.90 6.46
N LEU A 148 6.06 -6.83 7.64
CA LEU A 148 5.39 -6.51 8.90
C LEU A 148 6.07 -5.34 9.58
N THR A 149 5.35 -4.61 10.44
CA THR A 149 5.94 -3.52 11.24
C THR A 149 5.66 -3.76 12.72
N ALA A 150 6.73 -3.85 13.52
CA ALA A 150 6.63 -4.02 14.97
C ALA A 150 7.75 -3.25 15.67
N GLY A 151 7.40 -2.54 16.75
CA GLY A 151 8.33 -1.67 17.47
C GLY A 151 8.85 -0.52 16.60
N ASP A 152 8.02 -0.03 15.68
CA ASP A 152 8.34 0.91 14.60
C ASP A 152 9.38 0.40 13.60
N ILE A 153 9.89 -0.83 13.74
CA ILE A 153 10.82 -1.45 12.80
C ILE A 153 10.01 -2.15 11.72
N HIS A 154 10.35 -1.90 10.45
CA HIS A 154 9.81 -2.66 9.34
C HIS A 154 10.65 -3.91 9.08
N TRP A 155 9.98 -5.05 8.99
CA TRP A 155 10.54 -6.38 8.87
C TRP A 155 10.14 -7.00 7.54
N VAL A 156 11.10 -7.60 6.87
CA VAL A 156 10.91 -8.34 5.63
C VAL A 156 11.22 -9.81 5.91
N ARG A 157 10.30 -10.70 5.53
CA ARG A 157 10.55 -12.14 5.57
C ARG A 157 11.51 -12.52 4.45
N ASP A 158 12.67 -13.02 4.83
CA ASP A 158 13.62 -13.59 3.88
C ASP A 158 13.02 -14.88 3.29
N GLY A 159 12.85 -14.90 1.97
CA GLY A 159 12.27 -16.03 1.24
C GLY A 159 13.17 -17.28 1.24
N GLU A 160 14.48 -17.13 1.44
CA GLU A 160 15.43 -18.26 1.46
C GLU A 160 15.56 -18.89 2.84
N ARG A 161 15.71 -18.06 3.87
CA ARG A 161 15.99 -18.50 5.24
C ARG A 161 14.76 -18.64 6.11
N ASN A 162 13.62 -18.11 5.64
CA ASN A 162 12.39 -18.01 6.41
C ASN A 162 12.57 -17.23 7.73
N GLU A 163 13.54 -16.31 7.74
CA GLU A 163 13.90 -15.47 8.89
C GLU A 163 13.34 -14.06 8.71
N TRP A 164 13.13 -13.36 9.83
CA TRP A 164 12.73 -11.95 9.82
C TRP A 164 13.95 -11.05 9.83
N LEU A 165 14.11 -10.25 8.78
CA LEU A 165 15.19 -9.28 8.64
C LEU A 165 14.65 -7.86 8.79
N PRO A 166 15.32 -6.96 9.53
CA PRO A 166 15.06 -5.54 9.43
C PRO A 166 15.18 -5.09 7.97
N ALA A 167 14.28 -4.23 7.50
CA ALA A 167 14.18 -3.88 6.08
C ALA A 167 15.50 -3.35 5.49
N ALA A 168 16.28 -2.59 6.26
CA ALA A 168 17.58 -2.05 5.85
C ALA A 168 18.67 -3.11 5.62
N GLU A 169 18.50 -4.32 6.15
CA GLU A 169 19.44 -5.43 5.96
C GLU A 169 19.11 -6.26 4.71
N SER A 170 17.93 -6.07 4.13
CA SER A 170 17.49 -6.78 2.93
C SER A 170 18.18 -6.28 1.65
N GLU A 171 18.05 -7.04 0.56
CA GLU A 171 18.52 -6.61 -0.77
C GLU A 171 17.82 -5.34 -1.26
N PHE A 172 16.56 -5.11 -0.84
CA PHE A 172 15.74 -3.97 -1.27
C PHE A 172 16.28 -2.63 -0.79
N ALA A 173 16.95 -2.59 0.37
CA ALA A 173 17.57 -1.39 0.91
C ALA A 173 18.85 -0.96 0.16
N ARG A 174 19.39 -1.85 -0.69
CA ARG A 174 20.56 -1.59 -1.53
C ARG A 174 20.19 -1.20 -2.97
N ASP A 175 18.91 -0.92 -3.21
CA ASP A 175 18.42 -0.42 -4.49
C ASP A 175 19.19 0.84 -4.93
N ALA A 176 19.57 0.90 -6.21
CA ALA A 176 20.40 1.98 -6.73
C ALA A 176 19.70 3.34 -6.73
N SER A 177 18.37 3.35 -6.85
CA SER A 177 17.55 4.57 -6.92
C SER A 177 16.90 4.90 -5.57
N PHE A 178 16.49 3.87 -4.82
CA PHE A 178 15.66 4.02 -3.63
C PHE A 178 16.28 3.43 -2.36
N GLY A 179 17.59 3.20 -2.34
CA GLY A 179 18.28 2.67 -1.17
C GLY A 179 18.06 3.50 0.10
N TYR A 180 18.15 2.84 1.25
CA TYR A 180 17.96 3.43 2.57
C TYR A 180 18.73 2.66 3.65
N ARG A 181 18.92 3.24 4.83
CA ARG A 181 19.70 2.67 5.94
C ARG A 181 18.87 2.40 7.19
N ALA A 182 17.78 3.13 7.40
CA ALA A 182 16.94 2.95 8.58
C ALA A 182 15.91 1.85 8.40
N SER A 183 15.78 0.97 9.40
CA SER A 183 14.64 0.02 9.49
C SER A 183 13.54 0.52 10.42
N ASN A 184 13.87 1.39 11.40
CA ASN A 184 12.85 2.09 12.17
C ASN A 184 12.19 3.14 11.27
N LEU A 185 10.88 3.05 11.08
CA LEU A 185 10.13 3.88 10.14
C LEU A 185 10.18 5.37 10.48
N ARG A 186 10.36 5.74 11.75
CA ARG A 186 10.50 7.15 12.16
C ARG A 186 11.85 7.71 11.73
N GLU A 187 12.90 6.91 11.88
CA GLU A 187 14.24 7.23 11.38
C GLU A 187 14.28 7.22 9.85
N TRP A 188 13.58 6.28 9.21
CA TRP A 188 13.45 6.21 7.76
C TRP A 188 12.76 7.46 7.20
N VAL A 189 11.69 7.95 7.83
CA VAL A 189 11.06 9.24 7.43
C VAL A 189 12.07 10.39 7.54
N ALA A 190 12.86 10.44 8.60
CA ALA A 190 13.89 11.47 8.76
C ALA A 190 14.99 11.37 7.69
N GLU A 191 15.44 10.16 7.36
CA GLU A 191 16.39 9.89 6.29
C GLU A 191 15.84 10.35 4.93
N ARG A 192 14.64 9.88 4.56
CA ARG A 192 14.02 10.17 3.25
C ARG A 192 13.61 11.61 3.06
N THR A 193 13.35 12.33 4.13
CA THR A 193 13.03 13.77 4.08
C THR A 193 14.27 14.66 4.19
N GLY A 194 15.48 14.09 4.23
CA GLY A 194 16.72 14.85 4.42
C GLY A 194 16.76 15.62 5.75
N GLY A 195 16.08 15.11 6.78
CA GLY A 195 15.97 15.73 8.10
C GLY A 195 14.87 16.79 8.24
N ARG A 196 14.12 17.12 7.16
CA ARG A 196 12.99 18.07 7.24
C ARG A 196 11.93 17.61 8.24
N VAL A 197 11.68 16.30 8.33
CA VAL A 197 10.80 15.70 9.35
C VAL A 197 11.67 14.88 10.31
N PRO A 198 12.06 15.41 11.48
CA PRO A 198 12.87 14.65 12.42
C PRO A 198 12.07 13.49 13.03
N ALA A 199 12.74 12.36 13.33
CA ALA A 199 12.10 11.15 13.84
C ALA A 199 11.23 11.39 15.10
N SER A 200 11.62 12.35 15.95
CA SER A 200 10.88 12.74 17.15
C SER A 200 9.52 13.39 16.87
N LYS A 201 9.31 13.92 15.66
CA LYS A 201 8.04 14.52 15.22
C LYS A 201 7.13 13.53 14.50
N VAL A 202 7.66 12.38 14.09
CA VAL A 202 6.87 11.27 13.54
C VAL A 202 6.13 10.59 14.68
N ALA A 203 4.81 10.53 14.58
CA ALA A 203 3.96 9.80 15.53
C ALA A 203 3.93 8.30 15.19
N SER A 204 3.51 7.48 16.15
CA SER A 204 3.41 6.03 15.97
C SER A 204 2.09 5.50 16.52
N LEU A 205 1.42 4.68 15.72
CA LEU A 205 0.39 3.76 16.17
C LEU A 205 1.06 2.41 16.45
N GLY A 206 1.40 2.18 17.71
CA GLY A 206 2.04 0.95 18.17
C GLY A 206 1.05 -0.20 18.40
N LEU A 207 1.54 -1.44 18.37
CA LEU A 207 0.70 -2.64 18.53
C LEU A 207 -0.03 -2.70 19.89
N GLU A 208 0.53 -2.11 20.95
CA GLU A 208 -0.14 -2.02 22.26
C GLU A 208 -1.43 -1.19 22.17
N LEU A 209 -1.35 0.02 21.59
CA LEU A 209 -2.51 0.88 21.38
C LEU A 209 -3.51 0.23 20.43
N ILE A 210 -3.03 -0.27 19.29
CA ILE A 210 -3.87 -0.90 18.27
C ILE A 210 -4.65 -2.09 18.84
N ARG A 211 -4.00 -2.96 19.62
CA ARG A 211 -4.62 -4.21 20.08
C ARG A 211 -5.38 -4.08 21.40
N ARG A 212 -5.00 -3.15 22.29
CA ARG A 212 -5.66 -2.98 23.60
C ARG A 212 -6.67 -1.85 23.64
N GLU A 213 -6.42 -0.75 22.94
CA GLU A 213 -7.24 0.47 23.01
C GLU A 213 -8.17 0.59 21.79
N GLY A 214 -7.79 -0.02 20.67
CA GLY A 214 -8.70 -0.27 19.56
C GLY A 214 -8.98 0.93 18.64
N PRO A 215 -10.02 0.83 17.78
CA PRO A 215 -10.30 1.80 16.73
C PRO A 215 -10.61 3.22 17.23
N ASP A 216 -11.29 3.34 18.38
CA ASP A 216 -11.65 4.63 18.98
C ASP A 216 -10.40 5.44 19.35
N GLU A 217 -9.41 4.76 19.92
CA GLU A 217 -8.16 5.39 20.32
C GLU A 217 -7.29 5.73 19.11
N VAL A 218 -7.25 4.86 18.09
CA VAL A 218 -6.63 5.20 16.80
C VAL A 218 -7.24 6.48 16.24
N ALA A 219 -8.57 6.59 16.20
CA ALA A 219 -9.26 7.78 15.72
C ALA A 219 -8.92 9.02 16.57
N ARG A 220 -8.79 8.86 17.90
CA ARG A 220 -8.38 9.95 18.81
C ARG A 220 -6.97 10.44 18.48
N VAL A 221 -6.01 9.55 18.26
CA VAL A 221 -4.64 9.91 17.88
C VAL A 221 -4.62 10.64 16.55
N LEU A 222 -5.31 10.12 15.53
CA LEU A 222 -5.32 10.74 14.20
C LEU A 222 -5.98 12.13 14.20
N ARG A 223 -7.05 12.34 14.99
CA ARG A 223 -7.68 13.66 15.14
C ARG A 223 -6.80 14.70 15.84
N ALA A 224 -5.77 14.25 16.57
CA ALA A 224 -4.82 15.15 17.23
C ALA A 224 -3.65 15.57 16.33
N CYS A 225 -3.48 14.91 15.18
CA CYS A 225 -2.49 15.30 14.18
C CYS A 225 -2.91 16.57 13.44
N ALA A 226 -1.91 17.30 12.95
CA ALA A 226 -2.08 18.49 12.13
C ALA A 226 -0.87 18.66 11.20
N ASP A 227 -1.00 19.54 10.21
CA ASP A 227 0.09 19.98 9.33
C ASP A 227 0.86 18.83 8.66
N GLY A 228 0.14 17.81 8.22
CA GLY A 228 0.70 16.66 7.52
C GLY A 228 1.59 15.78 8.40
N GLN A 229 1.34 15.72 9.71
CA GLN A 229 2.15 14.90 10.61
C GLN A 229 2.20 13.45 10.14
N VAL A 230 3.41 12.93 9.95
CA VAL A 230 3.61 11.53 9.56
C VAL A 230 3.33 10.62 10.76
N VAL A 231 2.52 9.60 10.55
CA VAL A 231 2.13 8.60 11.54
C VAL A 231 2.52 7.22 11.04
N VAL A 232 3.50 6.58 11.67
CA VAL A 232 3.88 5.20 11.34
C VAL A 232 2.87 4.22 11.91
N VAL A 233 2.49 3.22 11.12
CA VAL A 233 1.55 2.18 11.53
C VAL A 233 2.28 0.87 11.74
N ASN A 234 2.19 0.33 12.96
CA ASN A 234 2.63 -1.02 13.27
C ASN A 234 1.52 -2.01 12.96
N ALA A 235 1.85 -3.09 12.27
CA ALA A 235 0.92 -4.16 11.96
C ALA A 235 1.68 -5.45 11.68
N VAL A 236 1.26 -6.54 12.30
CA VAL A 236 1.81 -7.89 12.06
C VAL A 236 0.73 -8.88 11.60
N ALA A 237 -0.54 -8.46 11.60
CA ALA A 237 -1.69 -9.22 11.15
C ALA A 237 -2.74 -8.30 10.52
N ASP A 238 -3.66 -8.88 9.74
CA ASP A 238 -4.79 -8.15 9.14
C ASP A 238 -5.64 -7.45 10.20
N ARG A 239 -5.88 -8.09 11.36
CA ARG A 239 -6.67 -7.50 12.45
C ARG A 239 -6.08 -6.17 12.96
N ASP A 240 -4.75 -6.02 12.93
CA ASP A 240 -4.08 -4.76 13.30
C ASP A 240 -4.41 -3.65 12.29
N LEU A 241 -4.33 -3.99 11.00
CA LEU A 241 -4.67 -3.08 9.90
C LEU A 241 -6.16 -2.74 9.88
N GLU A 242 -7.04 -3.70 10.19
CA GLU A 242 -8.48 -3.48 10.32
C GLU A 242 -8.80 -2.48 11.44
N THR A 243 -8.15 -2.61 12.60
CA THR A 243 -8.31 -1.64 13.69
C THR A 243 -7.89 -0.24 13.26
N VAL A 244 -6.77 -0.13 12.53
CA VAL A 244 -6.28 1.16 12.04
C VAL A 244 -7.19 1.73 10.96
N ALA A 245 -7.68 0.91 10.03
CA ALA A 245 -8.58 1.31 8.96
C ALA A 245 -9.90 1.84 9.51
N LEU A 246 -10.49 1.15 10.49
CA LEU A 246 -11.71 1.62 11.14
C LEU A 246 -11.48 2.93 11.90
N GLY A 247 -10.37 3.06 12.63
CA GLY A 247 -10.01 4.31 13.30
C GLY A 247 -9.76 5.47 12.32
N ALA A 248 -9.14 5.21 11.17
CA ALA A 248 -8.95 6.19 10.10
C ALA A 248 -10.28 6.68 9.53
N LEU A 249 -11.19 5.76 9.19
CA LEU A 249 -12.54 6.10 8.71
C LEU A 249 -13.35 6.90 9.75
N MET A 250 -13.18 6.59 11.04
CA MET A 250 -13.81 7.35 12.13
C MET A 250 -13.22 8.76 12.28
N ALA A 251 -11.92 8.93 12.09
CA ALA A 251 -11.28 10.25 12.08
C ALA A 251 -11.72 11.07 10.86
N GLU A 252 -11.77 10.48 9.67
CA GLU A 252 -12.29 11.14 8.46
C GLU A 252 -13.75 11.56 8.61
N ALA A 253 -14.60 10.69 9.18
CA ALA A 253 -15.99 11.01 9.48
C ALA A 253 -16.14 12.18 10.49
N ALA A 254 -15.11 12.42 11.31
CA ALA A 254 -15.04 13.55 12.23
C ALA A 254 -14.35 14.80 11.62
N GLY A 255 -13.99 14.77 10.34
CA GLY A 255 -13.43 15.90 9.59
C GLY A 255 -11.91 15.91 9.46
N THR A 256 -11.19 14.89 9.95
CA THR A 256 -9.73 14.80 9.76
C THR A 256 -9.40 14.44 8.32
N ARG A 257 -8.50 15.19 7.69
CA ARG A 257 -8.01 14.92 6.33
C ARG A 257 -6.80 13.99 6.41
N LEU A 258 -6.94 12.79 5.87
CA LEU A 258 -5.89 11.78 5.86
C LEU A 258 -5.36 11.56 4.45
N LEU A 259 -4.05 11.30 4.36
CA LEU A 259 -3.43 10.65 3.21
C LEU A 259 -2.72 9.41 3.73
N ALA A 260 -2.69 8.33 2.95
CA ALA A 260 -1.92 7.13 3.29
C ALA A 260 -0.88 6.84 2.21
N ARG A 261 0.37 6.65 2.62
CA ARG A 261 1.42 5.97 1.86
C ARG A 261 1.43 4.51 2.30
N THR A 262 1.01 3.59 1.43
CA THR A 262 0.68 2.23 1.87
C THR A 262 1.02 1.13 0.88
N ALA A 263 1.18 -0.10 1.39
CA ALA A 263 1.26 -1.32 0.59
C ALA A 263 -0.13 -1.97 0.39
N ALA A 264 -0.16 -3.20 -0.15
CA ALA A 264 -1.38 -3.81 -0.67
C ALA A 264 -2.45 -4.15 0.39
N SER A 265 -2.07 -4.64 1.58
CA SER A 265 -3.04 -5.16 2.56
C SER A 265 -4.00 -4.08 3.07
N PHE A 266 -3.50 -2.89 3.35
CA PHE A 266 -4.31 -1.81 3.91
C PHE A 266 -5.33 -1.28 2.89
N VAL A 267 -4.97 -1.23 1.60
CA VAL A 267 -5.89 -0.83 0.51
C VAL A 267 -7.08 -1.79 0.45
N ARG A 268 -6.83 -3.10 0.46
CA ARG A 268 -7.88 -4.14 0.49
C ARG A 268 -8.80 -3.95 1.69
N ILE A 269 -8.21 -3.77 2.87
CA ILE A 269 -8.95 -3.65 4.13
C ILE A 269 -9.80 -2.39 4.14
N LEU A 270 -9.26 -1.22 3.75
CA LEU A 270 -10.02 0.03 3.64
C LEU A 270 -11.21 -0.08 2.68
N ALA A 271 -11.05 -0.85 1.60
CA ALA A 271 -12.13 -1.13 0.65
C ALA A 271 -13.18 -2.14 1.16
N GLY A 272 -13.04 -2.64 2.40
CA GLY A 272 -13.96 -3.61 2.99
C GLY A 272 -13.90 -4.98 2.32
N GLN A 273 -12.80 -5.31 1.61
CA GLN A 273 -12.66 -6.57 0.91
C GLN A 273 -12.04 -7.66 1.78
N GLU A 274 -12.63 -8.85 1.74
CA GLU A 274 -12.08 -10.05 2.36
C GLU A 274 -10.81 -10.51 1.63
N ALA A 275 -9.89 -11.14 2.37
CA ALA A 275 -8.77 -11.82 1.76
C ALA A 275 -9.27 -13.01 0.94
N ARG A 276 -8.81 -13.12 -0.32
CA ARG A 276 -9.10 -14.26 -1.19
C ARG A 276 -7.87 -15.16 -1.32
N PRO A 277 -8.06 -16.48 -1.49
CA PRO A 277 -6.95 -17.37 -1.85
C PRO A 277 -6.39 -17.01 -3.24
N LEU A 278 -5.24 -17.61 -3.58
CA LEU A 278 -4.69 -17.50 -4.93
C LEU A 278 -5.70 -17.96 -5.98
N LEU A 279 -5.76 -17.24 -7.10
CA LEU A 279 -6.65 -17.59 -8.21
C LEU A 279 -6.30 -18.98 -8.73
N SER A 280 -7.31 -19.82 -8.86
CA SER A 280 -7.23 -21.08 -9.58
C SER A 280 -7.30 -20.83 -11.09
N ARG A 281 -7.00 -21.87 -11.86
CA ARG A 281 -7.21 -21.85 -13.31
C ARG A 281 -8.67 -21.57 -13.66
N ASP A 282 -9.61 -22.14 -12.90
CA ASP A 282 -11.04 -21.99 -13.15
C ASP A 282 -11.50 -20.56 -12.85
N ASP A 283 -10.90 -19.89 -11.86
CA ASP A 283 -11.15 -18.47 -11.58
C ASP A 283 -10.69 -17.57 -12.74
N LEU A 284 -9.56 -17.90 -13.38
CA LEU A 284 -8.98 -17.12 -14.47
C LEU A 284 -9.63 -17.37 -15.84
N LEU A 285 -9.94 -18.63 -16.14
CA LEU A 285 -10.36 -19.07 -17.48
C LEU A 285 -11.82 -19.53 -17.53
N GLY A 286 -12.48 -19.65 -16.38
CA GLY A 286 -13.84 -20.16 -16.26
C GLY A 286 -13.95 -21.70 -16.37
N PRO A 287 -15.13 -22.26 -16.09
CA PRO A 287 -15.35 -23.72 -16.10
C PRO A 287 -15.27 -24.35 -17.50
N ALA A 288 -15.33 -23.53 -18.56
CA ALA A 288 -15.18 -23.95 -19.95
C ALA A 288 -13.75 -23.72 -20.48
N ALA A 289 -12.76 -23.59 -19.59
CA ALA A 289 -11.38 -23.32 -19.97
C ALA A 289 -10.88 -24.33 -21.01
N PRO A 290 -10.28 -23.86 -22.13
CA PRO A 290 -9.68 -24.75 -23.11
C PRO A 290 -8.54 -25.55 -22.46
N ALA A 291 -8.20 -26.70 -23.02
CA ALA A 291 -7.04 -27.48 -22.58
C ALA A 291 -5.77 -26.61 -22.53
N PRO A 292 -4.80 -26.90 -21.63
CA PRO A 292 -3.60 -26.07 -21.49
C PRO A 292 -2.89 -25.88 -22.83
N LEU A 293 -2.63 -24.62 -23.20
CA LEU A 293 -1.85 -24.26 -24.38
C LEU A 293 -0.43 -23.85 -23.95
N PRO A 294 0.58 -23.97 -24.83
CA PRO A 294 1.89 -23.38 -24.58
C PRO A 294 1.77 -21.88 -24.30
N GLY A 295 2.46 -21.41 -23.25
CA GLY A 295 2.49 -20.01 -22.85
C GLY A 295 3.89 -19.40 -22.94
N ILE A 296 3.97 -18.10 -22.73
CA ILE A 296 5.23 -17.35 -22.63
C ILE A 296 5.38 -16.86 -21.19
N VAL A 297 6.56 -17.04 -20.61
CA VAL A 297 6.96 -16.42 -19.34
C VAL A 297 8.03 -15.37 -19.65
N ALA A 298 7.72 -14.10 -19.41
CA ALA A 298 8.66 -13.00 -19.56
C ALA A 298 9.28 -12.67 -18.19
N VAL A 299 10.62 -12.66 -18.12
CA VAL A 299 11.37 -12.41 -16.88
C VAL A 299 12.24 -11.18 -17.06
N GLY A 300 11.89 -10.08 -16.39
CA GLY A 300 12.64 -8.82 -16.47
C GLY A 300 13.25 -8.35 -15.14
N SER A 301 13.00 -9.06 -14.03
CA SER A 301 13.52 -8.67 -12.71
C SER A 301 14.91 -9.25 -12.45
N HIS A 302 15.78 -8.47 -11.82
CA HIS A 302 17.15 -8.83 -11.47
C HIS A 302 17.33 -9.27 -10.01
N VAL A 303 16.24 -9.37 -9.22
CA VAL A 303 16.32 -9.75 -7.80
C VAL A 303 16.60 -11.24 -7.61
N GLY A 304 17.22 -11.61 -6.50
CA GLY A 304 17.67 -12.98 -6.24
C GLY A 304 16.55 -14.03 -6.35
N ARG A 305 15.35 -13.70 -5.83
CA ARG A 305 14.18 -14.58 -5.90
C ARG A 305 13.73 -14.88 -7.33
N THR A 306 13.78 -13.89 -8.23
CA THR A 306 13.43 -14.11 -9.64
C THR A 306 14.45 -15.03 -10.30
N GLY A 307 15.75 -14.88 -9.98
CA GLY A 307 16.79 -15.80 -10.46
C GLY A 307 16.54 -17.25 -10.07
N GLN A 308 16.10 -17.52 -8.84
CA GLN A 308 15.75 -18.86 -8.38
C GLN A 308 14.52 -19.43 -9.09
N GLN A 309 13.47 -18.62 -9.24
CA GLN A 309 12.26 -19.01 -9.97
C GLN A 309 12.57 -19.34 -11.43
N LEU A 310 13.41 -18.52 -12.08
CA LEU A 310 13.87 -18.75 -13.44
C LEU A 310 14.68 -20.05 -13.53
N ALA A 311 15.61 -20.29 -12.62
CA ALA A 311 16.39 -21.54 -12.59
C ALA A 311 15.50 -22.78 -12.45
N ALA A 312 14.47 -22.72 -11.59
CA ALA A 312 13.50 -23.80 -11.44
C ALA A 312 12.64 -23.99 -12.71
N LEU A 313 12.21 -22.89 -13.35
CA LEU A 313 11.44 -22.93 -14.60
C LEU A 313 12.25 -23.54 -15.74
N LEU A 314 13.52 -23.16 -15.88
CA LEU A 314 14.41 -23.67 -16.93
C LEU A 314 14.72 -25.17 -16.77
N ALA A 315 14.60 -25.71 -15.56
CA ALA A 315 14.74 -27.14 -15.31
C ALA A 315 13.46 -27.95 -15.67
N ALA A 316 12.33 -27.28 -15.95
CA ALA A 316 11.07 -27.95 -16.25
C ALA A 316 11.05 -28.48 -17.71
N PRO A 317 10.48 -29.69 -17.95
CA PRO A 317 10.35 -30.23 -19.30
C PRO A 317 9.52 -29.33 -20.23
N GLY A 318 9.96 -29.18 -21.47
CA GLY A 318 9.22 -28.43 -22.51
C GLY A 318 9.40 -26.91 -22.43
N VAL A 319 10.25 -26.40 -21.55
CA VAL A 319 10.62 -24.99 -21.49
C VAL A 319 11.78 -24.70 -22.45
N VAL A 320 11.62 -23.67 -23.27
CA VAL A 320 12.65 -23.17 -24.19
C VAL A 320 13.01 -21.75 -23.79
N ALA A 321 14.28 -21.52 -23.48
CA ALA A 321 14.78 -20.21 -23.09
C ALA A 321 15.14 -19.37 -24.31
N VAL A 322 14.79 -18.09 -24.28
CA VAL A 322 15.31 -17.07 -25.19
C VAL A 322 15.82 -15.92 -24.32
N GLU A 323 17.14 -15.73 -24.30
CA GLU A 323 17.78 -14.64 -23.57
C GLU A 323 17.82 -13.39 -24.46
N LEU A 324 17.42 -12.25 -23.88
CA LEU A 324 17.44 -10.96 -24.57
C LEU A 324 18.60 -10.12 -24.04
N SER A 325 19.45 -9.63 -24.94
CA SER A 325 20.46 -8.62 -24.59
C SER A 325 19.79 -7.25 -24.59
N VAL A 326 19.37 -6.80 -23.41
CA VAL A 326 18.72 -5.50 -23.16
C VAL A 326 19.64 -4.54 -22.43
#